data_AF-A0A9E4NHU5-F1
#
_entry.id   AF-A0A9E4NHU5-F1
#
_cell.length_a   1.000
_cell.length_b   1.000
_cell.length_c   1.000
_cell.angle_alpha   90.00
_cell.angle_beta   90.00
_cell.angle_gamma   90.00
#
_symmetry.space_group_name_H-M   'P 1'
#
loop_
_entity.id
_entity.type
_entity.pdbx_description
1 polymer ?
#
loop_
_entity_poly.entity_id
_entity_poly.type
_entity_poly.pdbx_seq_one_letter_code
_entity_poly.pdbx_strand_id
1 'polypeptide(L)' 'MKNRAITCLLSLLSTYPSVHAGEADVVDVAIKNRGANIYDFSVTVMHQDTGWDHYANRWEVLDE' A
#
# COMPACT_ATOMS: atom_id res chain seq x y z
N MET A 1 -3.68 41.73 17.60
CA MET A 1 -4.74 40.89 16.97
C MET A 1 -4.20 39.93 15.91
N LYS A 2 -3.30 40.35 15.00
CA LYS A 2 -2.67 39.48 13.98
C LYS A 2 -1.97 38.21 14.52
N ASN A 3 -1.20 38.32 15.60
CA ASN A 3 -0.42 37.19 16.13
C ASN A 3 -1.28 36.10 16.79
N ARG A 4 -2.44 36.49 17.36
CA ARG A 4 -3.40 35.54 17.95
C ARG A 4 -4.12 34.73 16.87
N ALA A 5 -4.44 35.36 15.74
CA ALA A 5 -5.05 34.68 14.59
C ALA A 5 -4.10 33.64 13.96
N ILE A 6 -2.81 33.98 13.82
CA ILE A 6 -1.79 33.04 13.32
C ILE A 6 -1.60 31.87 14.29
N THR A 7 -1.60 32.12 15.60
CA THR A 7 -1.46 31.07 16.63
C THR A 7 -2.67 30.13 16.63
N CYS A 8 -3.90 30.65 16.46
CA CYS A 8 -5.12 29.84 16.30
C CYS A 8 -5.09 29.00 15.01
N LEU A 9 -4.57 29.54 13.92
CA LEU A 9 -4.48 28.81 12.65
C LEU A 9 -3.48 27.64 12.75
N LEU A 10 -2.30 27.86 13.32
CA LEU A 10 -1.29 26.81 13.54
C LEU A 10 -1.76 25.68 14.47
N SER A 11 -2.57 26.01 15.48
CA SER A 11 -3.16 24.99 16.38
C SER A 11 -4.25 24.16 15.70
N LEU A 12 -4.99 24.71 14.73
CA LEU A 12 -5.93 23.93 13.91
C LEU A 12 -5.22 22.92 13.00
N LEU A 13 -4.10 23.31 12.40
CA LEU A 13 -3.31 22.43 11.51
C LEU A 13 -2.58 21.28 12.24
N SER A 14 -2.61 21.23 13.57
CA SER A 14 -1.92 20.17 14.33
C SER A 14 -2.76 18.90 14.52
N THR A 15 -4.00 18.88 14.02
CA THR A 15 -4.98 17.81 14.28
C THR A 15 -5.26 16.89 13.09
N TYR A 16 -4.38 16.87 12.08
CA TYR A 16 -4.58 15.98 10.93
C TYR A 16 -4.52 14.51 11.38
N PRO A 17 -5.55 13.70 11.08
CA PRO A 17 -5.51 12.27 11.35
C PRO A 17 -4.40 11.65 10.50
N SER A 18 -3.59 10.79 11.11
CA SER A 18 -2.63 9.97 10.38
C SER A 18 -3.40 9.04 9.46
N VAL A 19 -3.31 9.25 8.14
CA VAL A 19 -3.85 8.31 7.16
C VAL A 19 -2.88 7.15 7.10
N HIS A 20 -3.31 5.96 7.50
CA HIS A 20 -2.54 4.73 7.34
C HIS A 20 -3.10 4.03 6.12
N ALA A 21 -2.28 3.90 5.08
CA ALA A 21 -2.61 3.01 3.98
C ALA A 21 -2.57 1.56 4.49
N GLY A 22 -3.53 0.76 4.03
CA GLY A 22 -3.55 -0.67 4.31
C GLY A 22 -2.41 -1.36 3.58
N GLU A 23 -2.01 -2.54 4.05
CA GLU A 23 -1.10 -3.40 3.29
C GLU A 23 -1.85 -4.04 2.10
N ALA A 24 -1.10 -4.52 1.11
CA ALA A 24 -1.65 -5.27 -0.01
C ALA A 24 -1.75 -6.76 0.33
N ASP A 25 -2.87 -7.37 -0.02
CA ASP A 25 -3.17 -8.78 0.22
C ASP A 25 -3.07 -9.60 -1.08
N VAL A 26 -2.44 -10.77 -1.03
CA VAL A 26 -2.57 -11.77 -2.10
C VAL A 26 -3.86 -12.56 -1.88
N VAL A 27 -4.80 -12.47 -2.81
CA VAL A 27 -6.13 -13.08 -2.67
C VAL A 27 -6.34 -14.31 -3.56
N ASP A 28 -5.49 -14.49 -4.57
CA ASP A 28 -5.50 -15.68 -5.42
C ASP A 28 -4.14 -15.93 -6.07
N VAL A 29 -3.81 -17.20 -6.30
CA VAL A 29 -2.60 -17.63 -7.00
C VAL A 29 -2.90 -18.84 -7.88
N ALA A 30 -2.77 -18.66 -9.19
CA ALA A 30 -2.78 -19.75 -10.16
C ALA A 30 -1.35 -20.11 -10.59
N ILE A 31 -0.98 -21.39 -10.44
CA ILE A 31 0.36 -21.90 -10.74
C ILE A 31 0.29 -22.80 -11.98
N LYS A 32 1.19 -22.56 -12.93
CA LYS A 32 1.33 -23.41 -14.13
C LYS A 32 2.75 -23.94 -14.25
N ASN A 33 2.89 -25.26 -14.20
CA ASN A 33 4.15 -25.94 -14.50
C ASN A 33 4.40 -25.92 -16.02
N ARG A 34 5.57 -25.42 -16.43
CA ARG A 34 6.01 -25.35 -17.83
C ARG A 34 6.96 -26.48 -18.24
N GLY A 35 7.34 -27.34 -17.30
CA GLY A 35 8.40 -28.34 -17.45
C GLY A 35 9.77 -27.76 -17.11
N ALA A 36 10.78 -28.63 -17.04
CA ALA A 36 12.17 -28.24 -16.77
C ALA A 36 12.35 -27.35 -15.52
N ASN A 37 11.55 -27.59 -14.47
CA ASN A 37 11.51 -26.77 -13.24
C ASN A 37 11.14 -25.29 -13.44
N ILE A 38 10.43 -24.97 -14.53
CA ILE A 38 9.91 -23.63 -14.80
C ILE A 38 8.43 -23.56 -14.41
N TYR A 39 8.06 -22.47 -13.73
CA TYR A 39 6.71 -22.22 -13.27
C TYR A 39 6.28 -20.80 -13.61
N ASP A 40 5.04 -20.65 -14.11
CA ASP A 40 4.38 -19.36 -14.23
C ASP A 40 3.42 -19.19 -13.04
N PHE A 41 3.51 -18.06 -12.37
CA PHE A 41 2.60 -17.67 -11.29
C PHE A 41 1.75 -16.51 -11.77
N SER A 42 0.43 -16.69 -11.75
CA SER A 42 -0.54 -15.61 -11.94
C SER A 42 -1.13 -15.26 -10.58
N VAL A 43 -0.82 -14.08 -10.08
CA VAL A 43 -1.15 -13.64 -8.71
C VAL A 43 -2.16 -12.50 -8.77
N THR A 44 -3.24 -12.60 -7.99
CA THR A 44 -4.20 -11.52 -7.80
C THR A 44 -3.91 -10.83 -6.47
N VAL A 45 -3.66 -9.52 -6.53
CA VAL A 45 -3.38 -8.68 -5.36
C VAL A 45 -4.53 -7.70 -5.15
N MET A 46 -5.05 -7.64 -3.93
CA MET A 46 -6.05 -6.68 -3.49
C MET A 46 -5.39 -5.66 -2.58
N HIS A 47 -5.63 -4.38 -2.83
CA HIS A 47 -5.18 -3.31 -1.94
C HIS A 47 -6.25 -2.22 -1.89
N GLN A 48 -6.31 -1.46 -0.79
CA GLN A 48 -7.31 -0.40 -0.60
C GLN A 48 -6.81 0.97 -1.07
N ASP A 49 -5.65 1.04 -1.72
CA ASP A 49 -5.04 2.33 -1.98
C ASP A 49 -5.70 3.04 -3.16
N THR A 50 -5.93 4.34 -2.96
CA THR A 50 -6.47 5.23 -3.98
C THR A 50 -5.36 6.15 -4.46
N GLY A 51 -4.95 6.04 -5.73
CA GLY A 51 -3.96 6.92 -6.36
C GLY A 51 -2.62 6.25 -6.70
N TRP A 52 -1.69 7.03 -7.27
CA TRP A 52 -0.42 6.54 -7.84
C TRP A 52 0.72 6.40 -6.83
N ASP A 53 0.53 6.80 -5.57
CA ASP A 53 1.59 6.79 -4.54
C ASP A 53 1.74 5.44 -3.82
N HIS A 54 0.81 4.52 -4.10
CA HIS A 54 0.75 3.21 -3.47
C HIS A 54 0.78 2.11 -4.53
N TYR A 55 1.98 1.66 -4.86
CA TYR A 55 2.22 0.53 -5.74
C TYR A 55 2.71 -0.67 -4.91
N ALA A 56 2.47 -1.88 -5.40
CA ALA A 56 3.08 -3.09 -4.84
C ALA A 56 4.52 -3.16 -5.34
N ASN A 57 5.46 -2.66 -4.54
CA ASN A 57 6.86 -2.45 -4.96
C ASN A 57 7.66 -3.75 -5.07
N ARG A 58 7.20 -4.82 -4.40
CA ARG A 58 7.93 -6.07 -4.27
C ARG A 58 6.95 -7.22 -4.03
N TRP A 59 7.27 -8.37 -4.62
CA TRP A 59 6.72 -9.65 -4.25
C TRP A 59 7.87 -10.67 -4.22
N GLU A 60 7.72 -11.68 -3.36
CA GLU A 60 8.75 -12.69 -3.11
C GLU A 60 8.09 -14.07 -3.25
N VAL A 61 8.80 -15.01 -3.88
CA VAL A 61 8.43 -16.43 -3.84
C VAL A 61 9.27 -17.05 -2.74
N LEU A 62 8.62 -17.52 -1.68
CA LEU A 62 9.28 -18.11 -0.52
C LEU A 62 9.23 -19.63 -0.61
N ASP A 63 10.29 -20.29 -0.16
CA ASP A 63 10.36 -21.72 0.16
C ASP A 63 10.53 -21.92 1.69
N GLU A 64 10.54 -23.18 2.14
CA GLU A 64 10.70 -23.57 3.56
C GLU A 64 12.15 -23.49 4.05
#